data_AF-A0A2V3VAH8-F1
#
_entry.id   AF-A0A2V3VAH8-F1
#
_cell.length_a   1.000
_cell.length_b   1.000
_cell.length_c   1.000
_cell.angle_alpha   90.00
_cell.angle_beta   90.00
_cell.angle_gamma   90.00
#
_symmetry.space_group_name_H-M   'P 1'
#
loop_
_entity.id
_entity.type
_entity.pdbx_description
1 polymer ?
#
loop_
_entity_poly.entity_id
_entity_poly.type
_entity_poly.pdbx_seq_one_letter_code
_entity_poly.pdbx_strand_id
1 'polypeptide(L)'
;MTQAQHRRWLKFTAIAVAIFGPIFSTGTMEAIADPARWSLDILAWPMDGEQDFAAPTTRFLAALTGGFLLGWGVMIWFLATRVHRLAPEPVRQAVLAGLLAWFVLDSCGSIASGQAVNAVFNIAVLLILVGPLWLPATDS
;
A
#
# COMPACT_ATOMS: atom_id res chain seq x y z
N MET A 1 1.32 -23.65 -0.21
CA MET A 1 1.83 -22.83 -1.35
C MET A 1 3.34 -22.94 -1.34
N THR A 2 3.99 -23.17 -2.49
CA THR A 2 5.44 -23.39 -2.48
C THR A 2 6.19 -22.14 -2.02
N GLN A 3 7.33 -22.30 -1.34
CA GLN A 3 8.14 -21.16 -0.91
C GLN A 3 8.56 -20.26 -2.09
N ALA A 4 8.75 -20.83 -3.28
CA ALA A 4 9.07 -20.08 -4.49
C ALA A 4 7.93 -19.17 -4.95
N GLN A 5 6.69 -19.68 -5.00
CA GLN A 5 5.52 -18.88 -5.32
C GLN A 5 5.33 -17.79 -4.26
N HIS A 6 5.48 -18.14 -2.99
CA HIS A 6 5.31 -17.25 -1.85
C HIS A 6 6.24 -16.04 -1.95
N ARG A 7 7.52 -16.29 -2.21
CA ARG A 7 8.52 -15.24 -2.44
C ARG A 7 8.20 -14.36 -3.65
N ARG A 8 7.69 -14.93 -4.74
CA ARG A 8 7.27 -14.14 -5.92
C ARG A 8 6.11 -13.21 -5.56
N TRP A 9 5.15 -13.70 -4.79
CA TRP A 9 4.03 -12.87 -4.35
C TRP A 9 4.48 -11.75 -3.43
N LEU A 10 5.33 -12.03 -2.44
CA LEU A 10 5.89 -10.99 -1.56
C LEU A 10 6.63 -9.88 -2.33
N LYS A 11 7.34 -10.23 -3.41
CA LYS A 11 7.96 -9.24 -4.31
C LYS A 11 6.93 -8.42 -5.08
N PHE A 12 5.85 -9.05 -5.54
CA PHE A 12 4.73 -8.34 -6.16
C PHE A 12 4.10 -7.37 -5.15
N THR A 13 3.77 -7.83 -3.94
CA THR A 13 3.25 -7.00 -2.85
C THR A 13 4.18 -5.82 -2.57
N ALA A 14 5.49 -6.05 -2.49
CA ALA A 14 6.49 -5.00 -2.28
C ALA A 14 6.44 -3.90 -3.37
N ILE A 15 6.41 -4.29 -4.64
CA ILE A 15 6.35 -3.35 -5.77
C ILE A 15 5.01 -2.61 -5.78
N ALA A 16 3.91 -3.35 -5.58
CA ALA A 16 2.56 -2.79 -5.59
C ALA A 16 2.36 -1.76 -4.47
N VAL A 17 2.95 -1.95 -3.28
CA VAL A 17 2.96 -0.93 -2.22
C VAL A 17 3.91 0.22 -2.58
N ALA A 18 5.13 -0.10 -3.03
CA ALA A 18 6.17 0.89 -3.30
C ALA A 18 5.77 1.91 -4.38
N ILE A 19 5.06 1.50 -5.43
CA ILE A 19 4.74 2.37 -6.58
C ILE A 19 3.81 3.53 -6.20
N PHE A 20 2.95 3.34 -5.20
CA PHE A 20 2.13 4.44 -4.67
C PHE A 20 2.99 5.52 -4.01
N GLY A 21 4.18 5.18 -3.50
CA GLY A 21 5.11 6.13 -2.89
C GLY A 21 5.48 7.29 -3.81
N PRO A 22 6.11 7.04 -4.98
CA PRO A 22 6.37 8.07 -5.98
C PRO A 22 5.11 8.78 -6.49
N ILE A 23 4.00 8.07 -6.67
CA ILE A 23 2.73 8.67 -7.13
C ILE A 23 2.26 9.74 -6.14
N PHE A 24 2.10 9.39 -4.85
CA PHE A 24 1.69 10.35 -3.82
C PHE A 24 2.73 11.45 -3.59
N SER A 25 4.02 11.15 -3.74
CA SER A 25 5.09 12.15 -3.62
C SER A 25 4.93 13.29 -4.63
N THR A 26 4.33 13.05 -5.81
CA THR A 26 4.05 14.11 -6.78
C THR A 26 3.12 15.19 -6.21
N GLY A 27 2.23 14.84 -5.28
CA GLY A 27 1.34 15.75 -4.57
C GLY A 27 2.05 16.75 -3.66
N THR A 28 3.35 16.60 -3.41
CA THR A 28 4.15 17.58 -2.65
C THR A 28 4.30 18.91 -3.38
N MET A 29 4.22 18.89 -4.72
CA MET A 29 4.42 20.04 -5.59
C MET A 29 3.21 20.23 -6.49
N GLU A 30 2.51 21.35 -6.32
CA GLU A 30 1.26 21.62 -7.04
C GLU A 30 1.39 21.52 -8.58
N ALA A 31 2.55 21.92 -9.11
CA ALA A 31 2.87 21.90 -10.53
C ALA A 31 2.93 20.49 -11.16
N ILE A 32 3.07 19.44 -10.34
CA ILE A 32 3.14 18.04 -10.81
C ILE A 32 2.19 17.14 -10.03
N ALA A 33 1.23 17.69 -9.28
CA ALA A 33 0.39 16.92 -8.38
C ALA A 33 -0.69 16.08 -9.07
N ASP A 34 -0.86 16.18 -10.40
CA ASP A 34 -1.92 15.50 -11.15
C ASP A 34 -1.97 13.98 -10.93
N PRO A 35 -0.85 13.22 -10.88
CA PRO A 35 -0.90 11.79 -10.58
C PRO A 35 -1.45 11.50 -9.18
N ALA A 36 -1.06 12.30 -8.18
CA ALA A 36 -1.56 12.17 -6.82
C ALA A 36 -3.05 12.57 -6.72
N ARG A 37 -3.46 13.67 -7.37
CA ARG A 37 -4.85 14.12 -7.46
C ARG A 37 -5.75 13.04 -8.04
N TRP A 38 -5.40 12.55 -9.22
CA TRP A 38 -6.17 11.53 -9.92
C TRP A 38 -6.28 10.24 -9.10
N SER A 39 -5.20 9.84 -8.43
CA SER A 39 -5.21 8.67 -7.56
C SER A 39 -6.14 8.84 -6.37
N LEU A 40 -6.11 10.01 -5.69
CA LEU A 40 -7.04 10.30 -4.60
C LEU A 40 -8.49 10.40 -5.07
N ASP A 41 -8.72 10.96 -6.24
CA ASP A 41 -10.06 11.14 -6.81
C ASP A 41 -10.73 9.80 -7.11
N ILE A 42 -9.97 8.81 -7.58
CA ILE A 42 -10.44 7.42 -7.70
C ILE A 42 -10.82 6.83 -6.36
N LEU A 43 -9.96 6.99 -5.35
CA LEU A 43 -10.15 6.41 -4.02
C LEU A 43 -11.30 7.08 -3.26
N ALA A 44 -11.51 8.39 -3.48
CA ALA A 44 -12.61 9.16 -2.94
C ALA A 44 -13.94 8.73 -3.56
N TRP A 45 -13.99 8.64 -4.89
CA TRP A 45 -15.15 8.32 -5.73
C TRP A 45 -16.45 9.09 -5.39
N PRO A 46 -17.10 9.74 -6.37
CA PRO A 46 -16.83 9.73 -7.81
C PRO A 46 -15.58 10.52 -8.19
N MET A 47 -15.04 10.29 -9.39
CA MET A 47 -13.96 11.11 -9.95
C MET A 47 -14.54 12.45 -10.41
N ASP A 48 -14.67 13.39 -9.48
CA ASP A 48 -15.26 14.71 -9.69
C ASP A 48 -14.21 15.84 -9.73
N GLY A 49 -12.96 15.52 -9.41
CA GLY A 49 -11.85 16.47 -9.44
C GLY A 49 -11.78 17.38 -8.20
N GLU A 50 -12.52 17.07 -7.14
CA GLU A 50 -12.54 17.87 -5.90
C GLU A 50 -11.27 17.69 -5.05
N GLN A 51 -10.43 16.71 -5.34
CA GLN A 51 -9.19 16.46 -4.60
C GLN A 51 -8.08 17.44 -5.01
N ASP A 52 -7.75 18.39 -4.14
CA ASP A 52 -6.66 19.36 -4.35
C ASP A 52 -5.48 19.21 -3.37
N PHE A 53 -4.36 19.85 -3.73
CA PHE A 53 -3.13 19.92 -2.94
C PHE A 53 -2.71 21.38 -2.68
N ALA A 54 -3.66 22.32 -2.65
CA ALA A 54 -3.35 23.75 -2.48
C ALA A 54 -2.79 24.01 -1.06
N ALA A 55 -3.42 23.40 -0.06
CA ALA A 55 -3.03 23.55 1.33
C ALA A 55 -1.61 22.99 1.59
N PRO A 56 -0.70 23.75 2.23
CA PRO A 56 0.64 23.27 2.57
C PRO A 56 0.63 21.99 3.40
N THR A 57 -0.35 21.83 4.30
CA THR A 57 -0.51 20.63 5.11
C THR A 57 -0.80 19.40 4.26
N THR A 58 -1.64 19.50 3.23
CA THR A 58 -1.94 18.39 2.32
C THR A 58 -0.70 17.95 1.55
N ARG A 59 0.11 18.92 1.07
CA ARG A 59 1.39 18.64 0.40
C ARG A 59 2.40 17.97 1.33
N PHE A 60 2.47 18.43 2.58
CA PHE A 60 3.33 17.82 3.58
C PHE A 60 2.90 16.38 3.91
N LEU A 61 1.61 16.14 4.08
CA LEU A 61 1.06 14.79 4.26
C LEU A 61 1.33 13.90 3.03
N ALA A 62 1.26 14.44 1.81
CA ALA A 62 1.59 13.72 0.58
C ALA A 62 3.06 13.24 0.58
N ALA A 63 3.99 14.10 1.01
CA ALA A 63 5.40 13.74 1.14
C ALA A 63 5.62 12.62 2.18
N LEU A 64 4.93 12.69 3.32
CA LEU A 64 5.00 11.65 4.37
C LEU A 64 4.44 10.32 3.85
N THR A 65 3.24 10.34 3.26
CA THR A 65 2.60 9.15 2.67
C THR A 65 3.50 8.52 1.61
N GLY A 66 4.05 9.34 0.71
CA GLY A 66 4.98 8.89 -0.32
C GLY A 66 6.21 8.19 0.24
N GLY A 67 6.85 8.80 1.26
CA GLY A 67 8.00 8.24 1.93
C GLY A 67 7.72 6.94 2.66
N PHE A 68 6.60 6.87 3.41
CA PHE A 68 6.23 5.65 4.14
C PHE A 68 5.90 4.49 3.20
N LEU A 69 5.17 4.72 2.10
CA LEU A 69 4.80 3.66 1.15
C LEU A 69 6.01 3.11 0.40
N LEU A 70 6.89 4.00 -0.10
CA LEU A 70 8.13 3.56 -0.75
C LEU A 70 9.03 2.79 0.24
N GLY A 71 9.22 3.33 1.44
CA GLY A 71 10.02 2.70 2.49
C GLY A 71 9.47 1.32 2.89
N TRP A 72 8.15 1.21 3.06
CA TRP A 72 7.48 -0.05 3.38
C TRP A 72 7.64 -1.08 2.27
N GLY A 73 7.42 -0.70 1.01
CA GLY A 73 7.64 -1.59 -0.13
C GLY A 73 9.09 -2.07 -0.24
N VAL A 74 10.07 -1.18 -0.03
CA VAL A 74 11.49 -1.57 0.04
C VAL A 74 11.76 -2.56 1.19
N MET A 75 11.19 -2.33 2.37
CA MET A 75 11.31 -3.26 3.50
C MET A 75 10.75 -4.65 3.14
N ILE A 76 9.53 -4.73 2.58
CA ILE A 76 8.92 -5.99 2.14
C ILE A 76 9.81 -6.66 1.08
N TRP A 77 10.40 -5.90 0.16
CA TRP A 77 11.31 -6.43 -0.85
C TRP A 77 12.54 -7.14 -0.23
N PHE A 78 13.15 -6.53 0.79
CA PHE A 78 14.28 -7.15 1.51
C PHE A 78 13.84 -8.37 2.31
N LEU A 79 12.68 -8.32 2.96
CA LEU A 79 12.10 -9.50 3.62
C LEU A 79 11.90 -10.65 2.63
N ALA A 80 11.34 -10.37 1.45
CA ALA A 80 11.11 -11.35 0.40
C ALA A 80 12.42 -11.92 -0.19
N THR A 81 13.43 -11.08 -0.41
CA THR A 81 14.66 -11.48 -1.13
C THR A 81 15.75 -12.06 -0.24
N ARG A 82 15.86 -11.59 1.00
CA ARG A 82 16.97 -11.92 1.91
C ARG A 82 16.52 -12.81 3.06
N VAL A 83 15.41 -12.46 3.72
CA VAL A 83 14.99 -13.09 4.99
C VAL A 83 14.11 -14.30 4.76
N HIS A 84 13.25 -14.29 3.74
CA HIS A 84 12.27 -15.36 3.47
C HIS A 84 12.89 -16.75 3.33
N ARG A 85 14.13 -16.85 2.80
CA ARG A 85 14.84 -18.14 2.69
C ARG A 85 15.23 -18.75 4.04
N LEU A 86 15.39 -17.91 5.05
CA LEU A 86 15.79 -18.32 6.40
C LEU A 86 14.57 -18.52 7.30
N ALA A 87 13.52 -17.72 7.09
CA ALA A 87 12.33 -17.67 7.93
C ALA A 87 11.08 -17.36 7.08
N PRO A 88 10.59 -18.31 6.27
CA PRO A 88 9.49 -18.04 5.33
C PRO A 88 8.18 -17.69 6.04
N GLU A 89 7.86 -18.39 7.12
CA GLU A 89 6.61 -18.20 7.86
C GLU A 89 6.62 -16.92 8.72
N PRO A 90 7.68 -16.59 9.50
CA PRO A 90 7.76 -15.30 10.18
C PRO A 90 7.69 -14.10 9.22
N VAL A 91 8.31 -14.20 8.03
CA VAL A 91 8.20 -13.16 7.00
C VAL A 91 6.75 -13.01 6.52
N ARG A 92 6.05 -14.12 6.26
CA ARG A 92 4.63 -14.11 5.88
C ARG A 92 3.78 -13.40 6.94
N GLN A 93 3.94 -13.82 8.20
CA GLN A 93 3.19 -13.28 9.32
C GLN A 93 3.43 -11.79 9.50
N ALA A 94 4.68 -11.33 9.40
CA ALA A 94 5.01 -9.91 9.49
C ALA A 94 4.36 -9.08 8.39
N VAL A 95 4.41 -9.54 7.13
CA VAL A 95 3.82 -8.82 6.00
C VAL A 95 2.29 -8.86 6.07
N LEU A 96 1.69 -10.01 6.39
CA LEU A 96 0.24 -10.15 6.54
C LEU A 96 -0.29 -9.28 7.69
N ALA A 97 0.34 -9.32 8.86
CA ALA A 97 -0.04 -8.49 9.99
C ALA A 97 0.06 -7.00 9.65
N GLY A 98 1.13 -6.58 8.96
CA GLY A 98 1.28 -5.19 8.50
C GLY A 98 0.17 -4.75 7.52
N LEU A 99 -0.16 -5.60 6.54
CA LEU A 99 -1.24 -5.33 5.59
C LEU A 99 -2.61 -5.23 6.28
N LEU A 100 -2.87 -6.10 7.27
CA LEU A 100 -4.11 -6.06 8.04
C LEU A 100 -4.19 -4.82 8.95
N ALA A 101 -3.10 -4.45 9.60
CA ALA A 101 -3.03 -3.23 10.40
C ALA A 101 -3.27 -1.98 9.54
N TRP A 102 -2.62 -1.90 8.37
CA TRP A 102 -2.86 -0.84 7.40
C TRP A 102 -4.33 -0.81 6.97
N PHE A 103 -4.88 -1.94 6.54
CA PHE A 103 -6.27 -2.04 6.09
C PHE A 103 -7.26 -1.52 7.14
N VAL A 104 -7.11 -1.95 8.40
CA VAL A 104 -8.00 -1.52 9.48
C VAL A 104 -7.86 -0.03 9.73
N LEU A 105 -6.63 0.46 9.92
CA LEU A 105 -6.40 1.86 10.29
C LEU A 105 -6.80 2.83 9.17
N ASP A 106 -6.43 2.51 7.93
CA ASP A 106 -6.73 3.34 6.75
C ASP A 106 -8.22 3.34 6.44
N SER A 107 -8.91 2.20 6.55
CA SER A 107 -10.36 2.13 6.34
C SER A 107 -11.14 2.89 7.42
N CYS A 108 -10.73 2.77 8.70
CA CYS A 108 -11.34 3.56 9.77
C CYS A 108 -11.10 5.06 9.56
N GLY A 109 -9.88 5.44 9.19
CA GLY A 109 -9.54 6.84 8.88
C GLY A 109 -10.36 7.38 7.71
N SER A 110 -10.53 6.58 6.66
CA SER A 110 -11.32 6.93 5.47
C SER A 110 -12.79 7.15 5.79
N ILE A 111 -13.39 6.28 6.60
CA ILE A 111 -14.78 6.47 7.04
C ILE A 111 -14.90 7.73 7.91
N ALA A 112 -13.96 7.94 8.84
CA ALA A 112 -13.97 9.10 9.72
C ALA A 112 -13.75 10.43 8.99
N SER A 113 -13.05 10.42 7.86
CA SER A 113 -12.81 11.61 7.02
C SER A 113 -13.88 11.84 5.95
N GLY A 114 -14.93 11.02 5.89
CA GLY A 114 -16.02 11.14 4.92
C GLY A 114 -15.81 10.37 3.61
N GLN A 115 -14.65 9.74 3.42
CA GLN A 115 -14.30 8.96 2.22
C GLN A 115 -14.57 7.46 2.40
N ALA A 116 -15.79 7.11 2.82
CA ALA A 116 -16.15 5.72 3.13
C ALA A 116 -15.99 4.76 1.93
N VAL A 117 -16.07 5.25 0.70
CA VAL A 117 -15.85 4.43 -0.52
C VAL A 117 -14.42 3.90 -0.57
N ASN A 118 -13.43 4.63 -0.05
CA ASN A 118 -12.06 4.14 0.02
C ASN A 118 -11.93 2.86 0.88
N ALA A 119 -12.77 2.67 1.90
CA ALA A 119 -12.77 1.43 2.67
C ALA A 119 -13.17 0.21 1.80
N VAL A 120 -14.00 0.41 0.76
CA VAL A 120 -14.34 -0.63 -0.22
C VAL A 120 -13.16 -0.92 -1.14
N PHE A 121 -12.47 0.12 -1.62
CA PHE A 121 -11.22 -0.05 -2.39
C PHE A 121 -10.15 -0.78 -1.58
N ASN A 122 -10.02 -0.47 -0.29
CA ASN A 122 -9.09 -1.13 0.62
C ASN A 122 -9.35 -2.64 0.75
N ILE A 123 -10.61 -3.10 0.66
CA ILE A 123 -10.91 -4.54 0.62
C ILE A 123 -10.29 -5.17 -0.63
N ALA A 124 -10.48 -4.55 -1.80
CA ALA A 124 -9.92 -5.06 -3.06
C ALA A 124 -8.38 -5.04 -3.02
N VAL A 125 -7.79 -3.94 -2.55
CA VAL A 125 -6.32 -3.81 -2.39
C VAL A 125 -5.79 -4.86 -1.43
N LEU A 126 -6.43 -5.08 -0.27
CA LEU A 126 -6.03 -6.10 0.69
C LEU A 126 -6.05 -7.50 0.06
N LEU A 127 -7.12 -7.85 -0.66
CA LEU A 127 -7.23 -9.16 -1.31
C LEU A 127 -6.14 -9.37 -2.38
N ILE A 128 -5.81 -8.33 -3.15
CA ILE A 128 -4.73 -8.37 -4.16
C ILE A 128 -3.35 -8.48 -3.50
N LEU A 129 -3.06 -7.63 -2.51
CA LEU A 129 -1.75 -7.57 -1.86
C LEU A 129 -1.48 -8.82 -1.02
N VAL A 130 -2.47 -9.31 -0.29
CA VAL A 130 -2.36 -10.55 0.50
C VAL A 130 -2.37 -11.76 -0.44
N GLY A 131 -3.31 -11.83 -1.38
CA GLY A 131 -3.43 -12.95 -2.32
C GLY A 131 -3.27 -14.33 -1.64
N PRO A 132 -2.28 -15.14 -2.02
CA PRO A 132 -2.07 -16.47 -1.48
C PRO A 132 -1.32 -16.48 -0.13
N LEU A 133 -0.89 -15.33 0.40
CA LEU A 133 -0.22 -15.22 1.70
C LEU A 133 -1.13 -15.59 2.89
N TRP A 134 -2.44 -15.80 2.68
CA TRP A 134 -3.33 -16.40 3.66
C TRP A 134 -2.92 -17.83 4.04
N LEU A 135 -2.25 -18.53 3.12
CA LEU A 135 -1.83 -19.90 3.32
C LEU A 135 -0.37 -19.95 3.81
N PRO A 136 -0.04 -20.82 4.78
CA PRO A 136 1.34 -21.04 5.19
C PRO A 136 2.27 -21.45 4.05
N ALA A 137 3.55 -21.11 4.20
CA ALA A 137 4.58 -21.61 3.31
C ALA A 137 4.72 -23.13 3.50
N THR A 138 4.50 -23.90 2.44
CA THR A 138 4.78 -25.34 2.47
C THR A 138 6.15 -25.59 1.86
N ASP A 139 6.92 -26.47 2.48
CA ASP A 139 8.14 -26.98 1.88
C ASP A 139 7.78 -27.65 0.56
N SER A 140 8.51 -27.27 -0.48
CA SER A 140 8.36 -27.75 -1.84
C SER A 140 9.66 -28.40 -2.26
#